data_AF-V2QFD9-F1
#
_entry.id   AF-V2QFD9-F1
#
_cell.length_a   1.000
_cell.length_b   1.000
_cell.length_c   1.000
_cell.angle_alpha   90.00
_cell.angle_beta   90.00
_cell.angle_gamma   90.00
#
_symmetry.space_group_name_H-M   'P 1'
#
loop_
_entity.id
_entity.type
_entity.pdbx_description
1 polymer ?
#
loop_
_entity_poly.entity_id
_entity_poly.type
_entity_poly.pdbx_seq_one_letter_code
_entity_poly.pdbx_strand_id
1 'polypeptide(L)' 'MYIEINLSIEKSGGEENLPKVINAVSEAVKEKFPEAEVIVRKGFFKTIDGVYSDDLYAEGEVRQLINTVRERVLN' A
#
# COMPACT_ATOMS: atom_id res chain seq x y z
N MET A 1 -7.36 14.79 2.43
CA MET A 1 -7.59 13.35 2.23
C MET A 1 -6.55 12.60 3.04
N TYR A 2 -6.98 11.55 3.72
CA TYR A 2 -6.15 10.69 4.53
C TYR A 2 -6.21 9.27 3.96
N ILE A 3 -5.04 8.64 3.81
CA ILE A 3 -4.93 7.27 3.31
C ILE A 3 -4.01 6.48 4.24
N GLU A 4 -4.55 5.41 4.81
CA GLU A 4 -3.80 4.46 5.60
C GLU A 4 -3.77 3.09 4.92
N ILE A 5 -2.57 2.54 4.77
CA ILE A 5 -2.31 1.26 4.11
C ILE A 5 -1.55 0.36 5.07
N ASN A 6 -2.13 -0.80 5.35
CA ASN A 6 -1.56 -1.86 6.17
C ASN A 6 -1.27 -3.06 5.26
N LEU A 7 0.00 -3.26 4.91
CA LEU A 7 0.40 -4.29 3.94
C LEU A 7 0.61 -5.66 4.58
N SER A 8 0.09 -6.69 3.93
CA SER A 8 0.31 -8.10 4.24
C SER A 8 1.77 -8.51 3.99
N ILE A 9 2.35 -9.25 4.95
CA ILE A 9 3.71 -9.79 4.85
C ILE A 9 3.79 -10.84 3.73
N GLU A 10 2.85 -11.79 3.70
CA GLU A 10 2.88 -12.89 2.73
C GLU A 10 2.72 -12.39 1.30
N LYS A 11 1.78 -11.46 1.07
CA LYS A 11 1.62 -10.84 -0.25
C LYS A 11 2.80 -9.95 -0.62
N SER A 12 3.55 -9.43 0.35
CA SER A 12 4.77 -8.68 0.09
C SER A 12 5.97 -9.59 -0.20
N GLY A 13 5.77 -10.91 -0.32
CA GLY A 13 6.85 -11.85 -0.62
C GLY A 13 7.77 -12.11 0.56
N GLY A 14 7.29 -11.91 1.80
CA GLY A 14 8.07 -12.17 3.02
C GLY A 14 8.47 -10.90 3.79
N GLU A 15 9.02 -11.10 5.00
CA GLU A 15 9.48 -10.00 5.86
C GLU A 15 10.65 -9.23 5.24
N GLU A 16 11.53 -9.89 4.49
CA GLU A 16 12.68 -9.24 3.87
C GLU A 16 12.28 -8.22 2.79
N ASN A 17 11.18 -8.45 2.09
CA ASN A 17 10.70 -7.62 0.99
C ASN A 17 9.76 -6.51 1.45
N LEU A 18 9.17 -6.65 2.65
CA LEU A 18 8.15 -5.74 3.16
C LEU A 18 8.60 -4.26 3.20
N PRO A 19 9.82 -3.90 3.66
CA PRO A 19 10.26 -2.50 3.64
C PRO A 19 10.34 -1.91 2.22
N LYS A 20 10.79 -2.72 1.25
CA LYS A 20 10.87 -2.31 -0.16
C LYS A 20 9.47 -2.05 -0.73
N VAL A 21 8.52 -2.93 -0.44
CA VAL A 21 7.12 -2.79 -0.89
C VAL A 21 6.45 -1.59 -0.21
N ILE A 22 6.64 -1.38 1.10
CA ILE A 22 6.11 -0.22 1.83
C ILE A 22 6.57 1.09 1.17
N ASN A 23 7.88 1.21 0.91
CA ASN A 23 8.43 2.42 0.31
C ASN A 23 7.86 2.66 -1.10
N ALA A 24 7.85 1.63 -1.94
CA ALA A 24 7.35 1.74 -3.31
C ALA A 24 5.85 2.09 -3.36
N VAL A 25 5.03 1.50 -2.48
CA VAL A 25 3.60 1.83 -2.37
C VAL A 25 3.42 3.25 -1.85
N SER A 26 4.19 3.66 -0.83
CA SER A 26 4.12 5.03 -0.31
C SER A 26 4.45 6.07 -1.38
N GLU A 27 5.47 5.83 -2.20
CA GLU A 27 5.84 6.74 -3.28
C GLU A 27 4.75 6.81 -4.35
N ALA A 28 4.28 5.65 -4.82
CA ALA A 28 3.26 5.60 -5.87
C ALA A 28 1.93 6.26 -5.44
N VAL A 29 1.50 6.03 -4.19
CA VAL A 29 0.26 6.61 -3.67
C VAL A 29 0.40 8.13 -3.50
N LYS A 30 1.56 8.62 -3.03
CA LYS A 30 1.82 10.07 -2.91
C LYS A 30 1.94 10.76 -4.27
N GLU A 31 2.49 10.08 -5.28
CA GLU A 31 2.54 10.63 -6.65
C GLU A 31 1.14 10.78 -7.23
N LYS A 32 0.27 9.79 -7.00
CA LYS A 32 -1.11 9.82 -7.49
C LYS A 32 -2.03 10.76 -6.70
N PHE A 33 -1.80 10.87 -5.39
CA PHE A 33 -2.60 11.67 -4.46
C PHE A 33 -1.69 12.64 -3.68
N PRO A 34 -1.15 13.68 -4.34
CA PRO A 34 -0.11 14.54 -3.75
C PRO A 34 -0.60 15.37 -2.56
N GLU A 35 -1.90 15.66 -2.49
CA GLU A 35 -2.55 16.35 -1.38
C GLU A 35 -2.95 15.44 -0.20
N ALA A 36 -2.75 14.13 -0.32
CA ALA A 36 -3.13 13.18 0.71
C ALA A 36 -2.03 13.01 1.78
N GLU A 37 -2.45 12.91 3.04
CA GLU A 37 -1.59 12.36 4.08
C GLU A 37 -1.60 10.82 3.96
N VAL A 38 -0.46 10.25 3.57
CA VAL A 38 -0.33 8.82 3.28
C VAL A 38 0.56 8.14 4.32
N ILE A 39 0.00 7.14 5.00
CA ILE A 39 0.72 6.26 5.92
C ILE A 39 0.70 4.85 5.36
N VAL A 40 1.89 4.27 5.13
CA VAL A 40 2.05 2.87 4.70
C VAL A 40 2.86 2.15 5.75
N ARG A 41 2.36 1.02 6.24
CA ARG A 41 3.00 0.24 7.30
C ARG A 41 2.76 -1.26 7.16
N LYS A 42 3.51 -2.01 7.96
CA LYS A 42 3.27 -3.44 8.16
C LYS A 42 1.89 -3.65 8.78
N GLY A 43 1.05 -4.43 8.10
CA GLY A 43 -0.25 -4.81 8.60
C GLY A 43 -0.18 -5.84 9.72
N PHE A 44 -1.21 -5.86 10.56
CA PHE A 44 -1.35 -6.84 11.64
C PHE A 44 -1.63 -8.26 11.11
N PHE A 45 -2.42 -8.37 10.04
CA PHE A 45 -2.75 -9.65 9.42
C PHE A 45 -1.69 -10.06 8.40
N LYS A 46 -1.26 -11.33 8.46
CA LYS A 46 -0.23 -11.85 7.55
C LYS A 46 -0.63 -11.85 6.08
N THR A 47 -1.91 -12.05 5.77
CA THR A 47 -2.43 -12.33 4.42
C THR A 47 -3.33 -11.25 3.83
N ILE A 48 -3.79 -10.30 4.65
CA ILE A 48 -4.82 -9.32 4.25
C ILE A 48 -4.21 -7.92 4.25
N ASP A 49 -4.41 -7.21 3.15
CA ASP A 49 -4.10 -5.78 3.07
C ASP A 49 -5.30 -4.97 3.59
N GLY A 50 -5.03 -4.07 4.54
CA GLY A 50 -6.00 -3.07 4.99
C GLY A 50 -5.78 -1.76 4.25
N VAL A 51 -6.82 -1.21 3.64
CA VAL A 51 -6.80 0.13 3.06
C VAL A 51 -7.95 0.90 3.70
N TYR A 52 -7.62 2.06 4.26
CA TYR A 52 -8.59 3.00 4.80
C TYR A 52 -8.36 4.35 4.13
N SER A 53 -9.46 4.99 3.72
CA SER A 53 -9.44 6.38 3.29
C SER A 53 -10.72 7.08 3.76
N ASP A 54 -10.60 8.39 4.01
CA ASP A 54 -11.76 9.26 4.23
C ASP A 54 -12.51 9.59 2.92
N ASP A 55 -11.92 9.29 1.76
CA ASP A 55 -12.55 9.35 0.44
C ASP A 55 -12.86 7.94 -0.10
N LEU A 56 -14.15 7.66 -0.36
CA LEU A 56 -14.64 6.38 -0.86
C LEU A 56 -14.08 6.01 -2.24
N TYR A 57 -13.77 6.98 -3.09
CA TYR A 57 -13.24 6.71 -4.43
C TYR A 57 -11.75 6.34 -4.39
N ALA A 58 -11.01 6.89 -3.42
CA ALA A 58 -9.58 6.63 -3.27
C ALA A 58 -9.29 5.16 -2.89
N GLU A 59 -10.14 4.50 -2.10
CA GLU A 59 -9.87 3.13 -1.63
C GLU A 59 -9.67 2.14 -2.80
N GLY A 60 -10.58 2.16 -3.78
CA GLY A 60 -10.52 1.24 -4.92
C GLY A 60 -9.27 1.44 -5.78
N GLU A 61 -8.92 2.71 -6.02
CA GLU A 61 -7.72 3.05 -6.80
C GLU A 61 -6.42 2.71 -6.07
N VAL A 62 -6.36 2.96 -4.75
CA VAL A 62 -5.21 2.60 -3.91
C VAL A 62 -5.01 1.08 -3.90
N ARG A 63 -6.08 0.30 -3.79
CA ARG A 63 -5.99 -1.18 -3.85
C ARG A 63 -5.41 -1.67 -5.17
N GLN A 64 -5.85 -1.12 -6.29
CA GLN A 64 -5.29 -1.47 -7.60
C GLN A 64 -3.81 -1.10 -7.68
N LEU A 65 -3.46 0.11 -7.23
CA LEU A 65 -2.08 0.59 -7.24
C LEU A 65 -1.15 -0.28 -6.40
N ILE A 66 -1.58 -0.71 -5.21
CA ILE A 66 -0.82 -1.63 -4.35
C ILE A 66 -0.48 -2.92 -5.11
N ASN A 67 -1.46 -3.51 -5.81
CA ASN A 67 -1.24 -4.75 -6.55
C ASN A 67 -0.24 -4.55 -7.71
N THR A 68 -0.39 -3.47 -8.49
CA THR A 68 0.52 -3.16 -9.59
C THR A 68 1.95 -2.90 -9.11
N VAL A 69 2.11 -2.11 -8.04
CA VAL A 69 3.44 -1.83 -7.45
C VAL A 69 4.08 -3.12 -6.94
N ARG A 70 3.31 -3.96 -6.26
CA ARG A 70 3.77 -5.24 -5.73
C ARG A 70 4.27 -6.16 -6.84
N GLU A 71 3.51 -6.33 -7.92
CA GLU A 71 3.94 -7.12 -9.08
C GLU A 71 5.24 -6.58 -9.68
N ARG A 72 5.43 -5.26 -9.74
CA ARG A 72 6.67 -4.66 -10.25
C ARG A 72 7.86 -4.83 -9.30
N VAL A 73 7.62 -4.84 -7.99
CA VAL A 73 8.68 -4.86 -6.97
C VAL A 73 9.20 -6.27 -6.68
N LEU A 74 8.32 -7.27 -6.80
CA LEU A 74 8.58 -8.67 -6.44
C LEU A 74 8.91 -9.57 -7.64
N ASN A 75 8.63 -9.13 -8.87
CA ASN A 75 9.16 -9.75 -10.09
C ASN A 75 10.51 -9.12 -10.48
#